data_AF-A0A349IP99-F1
#
_entry.id   AF-A0A349IP99-F1
#
_cell.length_a   1.000
_cell.length_b   1.000
_cell.length_c   1.000
_cell.angle_alpha   90.00
_cell.angle_beta   90.00
_cell.angle_gamma   90.00
#
_symmetry.space_group_name_H-M   'P 1'
#
loop_
_entity.id
_entity.type
_entity.pdbx_description
1 polymer ?
#
loop_
_entity_poly.entity_id
_entity_poly.type
_entity_poly.pdbx_seq_one_letter_code
_entity_poly.pdbx_strand_id
1 'polypeptide(L)'
;MFIHKKQSSFLLFFVFGAVALGIIISVGILVTMLFSHDRQRDVAPDSQAPSVDIGQDIQAEDNQNTQATSEELVTQYRESISRIVSDTTQSSQSIDNILASVEDTLLAVRVPKDMQEKHLNVVLSVTRLRAQTQQSPAEMRDSVVSLIQSLIAN
;
A
#
# COMPACT_ATOMS: atom_id res chain seq x y z
N MET A 1 -65.10 -28.12 -9.20
CA MET A 1 -63.80 -28.56 -9.77
C MET A 1 -62.97 -27.31 -10.02
N PHE A 2 -61.64 -27.42 -9.90
CA PHE A 2 -60.60 -26.42 -10.16
C PHE A 2 -60.01 -25.71 -8.94
N ILE A 3 -58.96 -26.36 -8.45
CA ILE A 3 -57.98 -25.95 -7.44
C ILE A 3 -57.00 -24.96 -8.09
N HIS A 4 -56.81 -23.79 -7.47
CA HIS A 4 -55.77 -22.83 -7.85
C HIS A 4 -54.40 -23.30 -7.33
N LYS A 5 -53.47 -23.60 -8.24
CA LYS A 5 -52.04 -23.88 -7.97
C LYS A 5 -51.21 -22.73 -8.57
N LYS A 6 -50.93 -21.68 -7.80
CA LYS A 6 -50.17 -20.50 -8.29
C LYS A 6 -49.33 -19.80 -7.20
N GLN A 7 -48.71 -20.55 -6.29
CA GLN A 7 -47.98 -19.98 -5.15
C GLN A 7 -46.44 -20.12 -5.22
N SER A 8 -45.90 -20.95 -6.14
CA SER A 8 -44.46 -21.26 -6.17
C SER A 8 -43.60 -20.16 -6.79
N SER A 9 -44.12 -19.38 -7.74
CA SER A 9 -43.34 -18.31 -8.40
C SER A 9 -43.08 -17.10 -7.51
N PHE A 10 -43.99 -16.81 -6.56
CA PHE A 10 -43.85 -15.71 -5.61
C PHE A 10 -42.71 -15.96 -4.61
N LEU A 11 -42.57 -17.19 -4.15
CA LEU A 11 -41.51 -17.59 -3.23
C LEU A 11 -40.12 -17.49 -3.90
N LEU A 12 -40.02 -17.85 -5.18
CA LEU A 12 -38.78 -17.74 -5.93
C LEU A 12 -38.37 -16.27 -6.13
N PHE A 13 -39.32 -15.38 -6.44
CA PHE A 13 -39.05 -13.94 -6.53
C PHE A 13 -38.62 -13.34 -5.20
N PHE A 14 -39.20 -13.78 -4.08
CA PHE A 14 -38.83 -13.32 -2.74
C PHE A 14 -37.39 -13.74 -2.38
N VAL A 15 -37.00 -14.98 -2.70
CA VAL A 15 -35.63 -15.47 -2.46
C VAL A 15 -34.61 -14.71 -3.33
N PHE A 16 -34.89 -14.55 -4.63
CA PHE A 16 -34.01 -13.77 -5.51
C PHE A 16 -33.92 -12.29 -5.09
N GLY A 17 -35.04 -11.70 -4.65
CA GLY A 17 -35.07 -10.34 -4.12
C GLY A 17 -34.24 -10.19 -2.85
N ALA A 18 -34.33 -11.13 -1.91
CA ALA A 18 -33.54 -11.11 -0.68
C ALA A 18 -32.03 -11.24 -0.96
N VAL A 19 -31.65 -12.11 -1.91
CA VAL A 19 -30.24 -12.27 -2.33
C VAL A 19 -29.72 -10.99 -2.98
N ALA A 20 -30.48 -10.40 -3.91
CA ALA A 20 -30.10 -9.15 -4.56
C ALA A 20 -29.95 -7.99 -3.55
N LEU A 21 -30.88 -7.89 -2.59
CA LEU A 21 -30.82 -6.88 -1.52
C LEU A 21 -29.55 -7.04 -0.67
N GLY A 22 -29.19 -8.29 -0.33
CA GLY A 22 -27.97 -8.59 0.42
C GLY A 22 -26.70 -8.15 -0.33
N ILE A 23 -26.64 -8.38 -1.64
CA ILE A 23 -25.51 -7.95 -2.48
C ILE A 23 -25.42 -6.42 -2.49
N ILE A 24 -26.54 -5.72 -2.71
CA ILE A 24 -26.56 -4.24 -2.74
C ILE A 24 -26.09 -3.65 -1.41
N ILE A 25 -26.57 -4.20 -0.28
CA ILE A 25 -26.17 -3.75 1.06
C ILE A 25 -24.68 -4.03 1.30
N SER A 26 -24.19 -5.21 0.93
CA SER A 26 -22.77 -5.58 1.08
C SER A 26 -21.85 -4.65 0.29
N VAL A 27 -22.22 -4.32 -0.95
CA VAL A 27 -21.46 -3.37 -1.79
C VAL A 27 -21.54 -1.96 -1.20
N GLY A 28 -22.71 -1.53 -0.73
CA GLY A 28 -22.86 -0.23 -0.07
C GLY A 28 -21.98 -0.06 1.17
N ILE A 29 -21.90 -1.09 2.02
CA ILE A 29 -21.01 -1.10 3.19
C ILE A 29 -19.55 -1.05 2.75
N LEU A 30 -19.15 -1.83 1.75
CA LEU A 30 -17.76 -1.85 1.26
C LEU A 30 -17.34 -0.47 0.72
N VAL A 31 -18.20 0.16 -0.08
CA VAL A 31 -17.98 1.50 -0.64
C VAL A 31 -17.92 2.53 0.48
N THR A 32 -18.86 2.47 1.43
CA THR A 32 -18.87 3.40 2.57
C THR A 32 -17.62 3.22 3.41
N MET A 33 -17.19 1.97 3.69
CA MET A 33 -15.99 1.66 4.45
C MET A 33 -14.74 2.21 3.78
N LEU A 34 -14.65 2.09 2.45
CA LEU A 34 -13.54 2.59 1.64
C LEU A 34 -13.46 4.13 1.70
N PHE A 35 -14.60 4.83 1.56
CA PHE A 35 -14.64 6.28 1.71
C PHE A 35 -14.53 6.78 3.15
N SER A 36 -14.99 6.01 4.14
CA SER A 36 -14.80 6.36 5.55
C SER A 36 -13.38 6.10 6.00
N HIS A 37 -12.64 5.14 5.43
CA HIS A 37 -11.22 4.96 5.76
C HIS A 37 -10.38 6.19 5.40
N ASP A 38 -10.78 6.95 4.37
CA ASP A 38 -10.18 8.24 4.03
C ASP A 38 -10.70 9.41 4.90
N ARG A 39 -11.91 9.33 5.47
CA ARG A 39 -12.49 10.38 6.35
C ARG A 39 -12.24 10.19 7.85
N GLN A 40 -11.91 8.97 8.29
CA GLN A 40 -11.84 8.62 9.72
C GLN A 40 -10.45 8.80 10.32
N ARG A 41 -9.53 9.44 9.58
CA ARG A 41 -8.31 10.01 10.16
C ARG A 41 -8.53 11.40 10.80
N ASP A 42 -9.72 11.99 10.64
CA ASP A 42 -10.03 13.36 11.11
C ASP A 42 -11.30 13.52 11.96
N VAL A 43 -11.80 12.47 12.62
CA VAL A 43 -12.88 12.65 13.60
C VAL A 43 -12.63 11.83 14.87
N ALA A 44 -11.74 12.34 15.70
CA ALA A 44 -11.78 12.08 17.14
C ALA A 44 -12.68 13.14 17.80
N PRO A 45 -13.80 12.78 18.45
CA PRO A 45 -14.56 13.70 19.26
C PRO A 45 -14.07 13.56 20.70
N ASP A 46 -13.18 14.46 21.13
CA ASP A 46 -13.00 14.78 22.55
C ASP A 46 -12.51 16.23 22.67
N SER A 47 -13.36 17.15 23.13
CA SER A 47 -13.53 17.48 24.56
C SER A 47 -12.35 18.27 25.16
N GLN A 48 -12.48 19.61 25.09
CA GLN A 48 -11.98 20.64 26.02
C GLN A 48 -10.48 21.06 26.09
N ALA A 49 -10.34 22.40 25.94
CA ALA A 49 -9.38 23.35 26.54
C ALA A 49 -8.09 23.72 25.75
N PRO A 50 -7.45 24.88 26.02
CA PRO A 50 -7.76 26.15 25.35
C PRO A 50 -6.54 26.80 24.64
N SER A 51 -6.86 27.68 23.69
CA SER A 51 -6.09 28.85 23.23
C SER A 51 -4.55 28.81 23.31
N VAL A 52 -3.88 28.67 22.17
CA VAL A 52 -2.63 29.38 21.88
C VAL A 52 -2.71 29.93 20.45
N ASP A 53 -2.89 31.25 20.38
CA ASP A 53 -2.66 32.09 19.22
C ASP A 53 -1.15 32.14 18.94
N ILE A 54 -0.71 31.43 17.90
CA ILE A 54 0.57 31.68 17.24
C ILE A 54 0.25 31.86 15.76
N GLY A 55 0.24 33.13 15.34
CA GLY A 55 0.30 33.47 13.93
C GLY A 55 1.54 32.84 13.30
N GLN A 56 1.30 31.85 12.45
CA GLN A 56 2.24 31.45 11.42
C GLN A 56 1.44 31.12 10.18
N ASP A 57 1.62 32.01 9.21
CA ASP A 57 1.52 31.85 7.77
C ASP A 57 1.72 30.38 7.32
N ILE A 58 0.70 29.55 7.48
CA ILE A 58 0.56 28.29 6.75
C ILE A 58 -0.44 28.62 5.66
N GLN A 59 0.14 29.10 4.57
CA GLN A 59 -0.41 28.97 3.23
C GLN A 59 -1.30 27.73 3.20
N ALA A 60 -2.51 27.90 2.72
CA ALA A 60 -3.26 26.81 2.15
C ALA A 60 -2.27 26.01 1.28
N GLU A 61 -1.81 24.87 1.78
CA GLU A 61 -1.24 23.82 0.98
C GLU A 61 -2.43 23.29 0.19
N ASP A 62 -2.71 24.07 -0.86
CA ASP A 62 -3.05 23.62 -2.18
C ASP A 62 -2.83 22.11 -2.24
N ASN A 63 -3.94 21.41 -2.50
CA ASN A 63 -3.95 20.05 -3.01
C ASN A 63 -3.21 20.05 -4.37
N GLN A 64 -1.92 20.35 -4.34
CA GLN A 64 -1.01 19.92 -5.36
C GLN A 64 -0.89 18.41 -5.14
N ASN A 65 -1.84 17.72 -5.78
CA ASN A 65 -1.46 16.70 -6.73
C ASN A 65 -0.46 17.31 -7.73
N THR A 66 0.73 17.71 -7.26
CA THR A 66 1.88 18.01 -8.09
C THR A 66 2.12 16.66 -8.72
N GLN A 67 1.72 16.50 -9.98
CA GLN A 67 2.30 15.47 -10.81
C GLN A 67 3.79 15.74 -10.75
N ALA A 68 4.47 15.04 -9.84
CA ALA A 68 5.91 15.11 -9.70
C ALA A 68 6.46 14.95 -11.11
N THR A 69 7.23 15.94 -11.53
CA THR A 69 7.79 15.93 -12.87
C THR A 69 8.61 14.64 -13.01
N SER A 70 8.80 14.14 -14.24
CA SER A 70 9.53 12.88 -14.45
C SER A 70 10.91 12.88 -13.79
N GLU A 71 11.55 14.05 -13.70
CA GLU A 71 12.85 14.25 -13.04
C GLU A 71 12.74 14.20 -11.51
N GLU A 72 11.69 14.77 -10.95
CA GLU A 72 11.41 14.72 -9.51
C GLU A 72 11.07 13.30 -9.04
N LEU A 73 10.32 12.54 -9.84
CA LEU A 73 10.06 11.11 -9.58
C LEU A 73 11.34 10.28 -9.56
N VAL A 74 12.27 10.54 -10.49
CA VAL A 74 13.57 9.85 -10.52
C VAL A 74 14.41 10.20 -9.28
N THR A 75 14.36 11.45 -8.85
CA THR A 75 15.08 11.92 -7.65
C THR A 75 14.53 11.28 -6.39
N GLN A 76 13.20 11.32 -6.19
CA GLN A 76 12.51 10.67 -5.08
C GLN A 76 12.74 9.16 -5.07
N TYR A 77 12.74 8.52 -6.25
CA TYR A 77 13.07 7.11 -6.41
C TYR A 77 14.49 6.82 -5.92
N ARG A 78 15.51 7.54 -6.42
CA ARG A 78 16.91 7.35 -6.03
C ARG A 78 17.12 7.57 -4.54
N GLU A 79 16.49 8.59 -3.96
CA GLU A 79 16.54 8.86 -2.53
C GLU A 79 15.93 7.71 -1.71
N SER A 80 14.76 7.22 -2.13
CA SER A 80 14.08 6.09 -1.48
C SER A 80 14.95 4.83 -1.51
N ILE A 81 15.54 4.50 -2.67
CA ILE A 81 16.45 3.34 -2.78
C ILE A 81 17.70 3.55 -1.91
N SER A 82 18.26 4.76 -1.85
CA SER A 82 19.43 5.04 -1.01
C SER A 82 19.13 4.88 0.47
N ARG A 83 17.92 5.27 0.92
CA ARG A 83 17.48 5.05 2.30
C ARG A 83 17.40 3.56 2.61
N ILE A 84 16.80 2.76 1.72
CA ILE A 84 16.71 1.30 1.88
C ILE A 84 18.11 0.67 2.02
N VAL A 85 19.08 1.10 1.22
CA VAL A 85 20.49 0.63 1.33
C VAL A 85 21.10 1.01 2.70
N SER A 86 20.91 2.25 3.14
CA SER A 86 21.43 2.71 4.45
C SER A 86 20.80 1.92 5.59
N ASP A 87 19.49 1.73 5.56
CA ASP A 87 18.75 1.00 6.60
C ASP A 87 19.19 -0.46 6.65
N THR A 88 19.37 -1.10 5.48
CA THR A 88 19.84 -2.49 5.37
C THR A 88 21.26 -2.67 5.91
N THR A 89 22.15 -1.71 5.65
CA THR A 89 23.56 -1.77 6.07
C THR A 89 23.75 -1.44 7.56
N GLN A 90 22.97 -0.50 8.10
CA GLN A 90 23.06 -0.05 9.49
C GLN A 90 22.18 -0.86 10.45
N SER A 91 21.25 -1.68 9.96
CA SER A 91 20.33 -2.43 10.80
C SER A 91 21.03 -3.52 11.61
N SER A 92 20.73 -3.51 12.92
CA SER A 92 21.08 -4.53 13.90
C SER A 92 20.05 -5.67 13.98
N GLN A 93 18.99 -5.63 13.17
CA GLN A 93 17.94 -6.62 13.15
C GLN A 93 18.39 -7.95 12.52
N SER A 94 17.61 -9.02 12.76
CA SER A 94 17.79 -10.29 12.07
C SER A 94 17.62 -10.12 10.55
N ILE A 95 18.31 -10.97 9.78
CA ILE A 95 18.25 -10.93 8.31
C ILE A 95 16.82 -11.09 7.79
N ASP A 96 15.99 -11.93 8.43
CA ASP A 96 14.60 -12.13 8.03
C ASP A 96 13.75 -10.85 8.16
N ASN A 97 13.97 -10.07 9.23
CA ASN A 97 13.28 -8.80 9.44
C ASN A 97 13.76 -7.74 8.46
N ILE A 98 15.05 -7.73 8.14
CA ILE A 98 15.63 -6.84 7.13
C ILE A 98 15.03 -7.15 5.76
N LEU A 99 14.95 -8.43 5.37
CA LEU A 99 14.37 -8.84 4.09
C LEU A 99 12.89 -8.48 3.98
N ALA A 100 12.10 -8.72 5.03
CA ALA A 100 10.70 -8.33 5.07
C ALA A 100 10.54 -6.80 4.95
N SER A 101 11.33 -6.03 5.70
CA SER A 101 11.31 -4.57 5.64
C SER A 101 11.72 -4.04 4.26
N VAL A 102 12.72 -4.64 3.64
CA VAL A 102 13.19 -4.29 2.29
C VAL A 102 12.09 -4.58 1.26
N GLU A 103 11.44 -5.74 1.34
CA GLU A 103 10.36 -6.13 0.44
C GLU A 103 9.17 -5.15 0.55
N ASP A 104 8.71 -4.86 1.77
CA ASP A 104 7.62 -3.92 2.02
C ASP A 104 7.97 -2.51 1.52
N THR A 105 9.21 -2.06 1.79
CA THR A 105 9.64 -0.72 1.39
C THR A 105 9.78 -0.61 -0.12
N LEU A 106 10.37 -1.61 -0.80
CA LEU A 106 10.50 -1.61 -2.26
C LEU A 106 9.13 -1.58 -2.95
N LEU A 107 8.15 -2.33 -2.45
CA LEU A 107 6.78 -2.34 -3.00
C LEU A 107 6.04 -1.00 -2.80
N ALA A 108 6.42 -0.22 -1.78
CA ALA A 108 5.84 1.09 -1.51
C ALA A 108 6.48 2.24 -2.31
N VAL A 109 7.66 2.04 -2.92
CA VAL A 109 8.35 3.09 -3.69
C VAL A 109 7.62 3.36 -5.01
N ARG A 110 7.37 4.64 -5.33
CA ARG A 110 6.90 5.05 -6.66
C ARG A 110 8.03 4.91 -7.68
N VAL A 111 7.83 4.08 -8.69
CA VAL A 111 8.86 3.76 -9.68
C VAL A 111 8.62 4.52 -11.00
N PRO A 112 9.63 5.23 -11.54
CA PRO A 112 9.56 5.79 -12.89
C PRO A 112 9.36 4.70 -13.94
N LYS A 113 8.58 4.98 -15.00
CA LYS A 113 8.26 3.98 -16.05
C LYS A 113 9.49 3.31 -16.66
N ASP A 114 10.54 4.09 -16.91
CA ASP A 114 11.77 3.61 -17.54
C ASP A 114 12.61 2.68 -16.63
N MET A 115 12.34 2.68 -15.33
CA MET A 115 13.04 1.84 -14.33
C MET A 115 12.19 0.67 -13.81
N GLN A 116 10.94 0.56 -14.26
CA GLN A 116 9.96 -0.38 -13.74
C GLN A 116 10.39 -1.85 -13.90
N GLU A 117 10.89 -2.22 -15.08
CA GLU A 117 11.34 -3.60 -15.35
C GLU A 117 12.55 -3.98 -14.48
N LYS A 118 13.51 -3.07 -14.36
CA LYS A 118 14.72 -3.27 -13.55
C LYS A 118 14.36 -3.38 -12.07
N HIS A 119 13.45 -2.53 -11.59
CA HIS A 119 12.93 -2.55 -10.23
C HIS A 119 12.23 -3.87 -9.93
N LEU A 120 11.31 -4.30 -10.80
CA LEU A 120 10.60 -5.57 -10.63
C LEU A 120 11.56 -6.77 -10.58
N ASN A 121 12.59 -6.78 -11.42
CA ASN A 121 13.58 -7.85 -11.42
C ASN A 121 14.36 -7.92 -10.10
N VAL A 122 14.69 -6.76 -9.51
CA VAL A 122 15.35 -6.71 -8.19
C VAL A 122 14.42 -7.18 -7.08
N VAL A 123 13.16 -6.74 -7.07
CA VAL A 123 12.15 -7.23 -6.10
C VAL A 123 12.04 -8.75 -6.16
N LEU A 124 11.86 -9.32 -7.35
CA LEU A 124 11.78 -10.78 -7.54
C LEU A 124 13.07 -11.49 -7.10
N SER A 125 14.23 -10.88 -7.31
CA SER A 125 15.51 -11.43 -6.89
C SER A 125 15.67 -11.44 -5.38
N VAL A 126 15.21 -10.39 -4.68
CA VAL A 126 15.18 -10.32 -3.21
C VAL A 126 14.24 -11.39 -2.64
N THR A 127 13.03 -11.54 -3.20
CA THR A 127 12.09 -12.60 -2.77
C THR A 127 12.68 -14.00 -3.00
N ARG A 128 13.38 -14.23 -4.12
CA ARG A 128 14.06 -15.51 -4.38
C ARG A 128 15.22 -15.75 -3.41
N LEU A 129 15.95 -14.71 -3.05
CA LEU A 129 17.06 -14.82 -2.09
C LEU A 129 16.54 -15.22 -0.70
N ARG A 130 15.42 -14.63 -0.28
CA ARG A 130 14.71 -15.02 0.96
C ARG A 130 14.27 -16.48 0.96
N ALA A 131 13.88 -17.02 -0.20
CA ALA A 131 13.52 -18.42 -0.35
C ALA A 131 14.75 -19.38 -0.34
N GLN A 132 15.97 -18.85 -0.52
CA GLN A 132 17.20 -19.65 -0.49
C GLN A 132 17.74 -19.73 0.94
N THR A 133 17.49 -20.85 1.62
CA THR A 133 17.90 -21.08 3.01
C THR A 133 19.37 -21.49 3.19
N GLN A 134 20.20 -21.45 2.13
CA GLN A 134 21.57 -22.00 2.15
C GLN A 134 22.67 -20.96 2.39
N GLN A 135 22.36 -19.66 2.31
CA GLN A 135 23.35 -18.60 2.49
C GLN A 135 23.45 -18.16 3.95
N SER A 136 24.64 -17.73 4.37
CA SER A 136 24.79 -17.12 5.69
C SER A 136 24.07 -15.76 5.75
N PRO A 137 23.61 -15.32 6.94
CA PRO A 137 22.93 -14.03 7.10
C PRO A 137 23.75 -12.82 6.59
N ALA A 138 25.07 -12.89 6.68
CA ALA A 138 25.98 -11.85 6.20
C ALA A 138 26.04 -11.82 4.67
N GLU A 139 26.26 -12.97 4.02
CA GLU A 139 26.28 -13.07 2.56
C GLU A 139 24.93 -12.70 1.94
N MET A 140 23.83 -13.05 2.62
CA MET A 140 22.48 -12.68 2.21
C MET A 140 22.26 -11.17 2.30
N ARG A 141 22.75 -10.53 3.36
CA ARG A 141 22.71 -9.06 3.52
C ARG A 141 23.49 -8.37 2.40
N ASP A 142 24.73 -8.80 2.15
CA ASP A 142 25.56 -8.23 1.10
C ASP A 142 24.94 -8.41 -0.29
N SER A 143 24.35 -9.59 -0.54
CA SER A 143 23.62 -9.89 -1.78
C SER A 143 22.43 -8.94 -1.98
N VAL A 144 21.60 -8.73 -0.95
CA VAL A 144 20.48 -7.78 -1.02
C VAL A 144 20.96 -6.35 -1.24
N VAL A 145 21.98 -5.91 -0.51
CA VAL A 145 22.55 -4.57 -0.69
C VAL A 145 23.04 -4.39 -2.13
N SER A 146 23.74 -5.37 -2.69
CA SER A 146 24.23 -5.33 -4.07
C SER A 146 23.10 -5.24 -5.10
N LEU A 147 22.02 -6.01 -4.91
CA LEU A 147 20.85 -6.02 -5.78
C LEU A 147 20.13 -4.66 -5.75
N ILE A 148 19.96 -4.07 -4.57
CA ILE A 148 19.31 -2.77 -4.40
C ILE A 148 20.19 -1.65 -4.96
N GLN A 149 21.51 -1.67 -4.70
CA GLN A 149 22.45 -0.69 -5.24
C GLN A 149 22.49 -0.72 -6.78
N SER A 150 22.28 -1.88 -7.39
CA SER A 150 22.19 -1.99 -8.85
C SER A 150 21.09 -1.11 -9.45
N LEU A 151 20.05 -0.75 -8.68
CA LEU A 151 18.97 0.14 -9.13
C LEU A 151 19.41 1.60 -9.29
N ILE A 152 20.43 2.03 -8.55
CA ILE A 152 20.94 3.43 -8.57
C ILE A 152 22.18 3.58 -9.45
N ALA A 153 22.96 2.51 -9.64
CA ALA A 153 24.27 2.53 -10.30
C ALA A 153 24.27 2.75 -11.84
N ASN A 154 23.28 3.46 -12.39
CA ASN A 154 23.18 3.88 -13.80
C ASN A 154 23.09 5.40 -13.92
#